data_AF-A0A7Y4QYU4-F1
#
_entry.id   AF-A0A7Y4QYU4-F1
#
_cell.length_a   1.000
_cell.length_b   1.000
_cell.length_c   1.000
_cell.angle_alpha   90.00
_cell.angle_beta   90.00
_cell.angle_gamma   90.00
#
_symmetry.space_group_name_H-M   'P 1'
#
loop_
_entity.id
_entity.type
_entity.pdbx_description
1 polymer ?
#
loop_
_entity_poly.entity_id
_entity_poly.type
_entity_poly.pdbx_seq_one_letter_code
_entity_poly.pdbx_strand_id
1 'polypeptide(L)'
;MKKRLKLEIINAWYPKAITTIDSVNKIIDFVEYKLDLEPKQVMLADSICSDDVNSIQYPARTQEFLGPFKMGGLDGFPFTGLTGMGAFASHVPDDGAVFIYYGPHIGITKDGTIGEIHRFGQSKNSGCCGAAKGALAKLTSNQITAGNITELDYQMNTIEQILFEEKDRILSASTPLFEATEVIYEAIDKRINELVEKTKYNCKYVILVGAILINSDTDMGSFTEVRRFDVIDLTTKARENNLSFLAI
;
A
#
# COMPACT_ATOMS: atom_id res chain seq x y z
N MET A 1 -3.01 -20.08 -15.80
CA MET A 1 -3.29 -18.99 -16.76
C MET A 1 -2.00 -18.28 -17.16
N LYS A 2 -1.82 -17.87 -18.43
CA LYS A 2 -0.63 -17.11 -18.88
C LYS A 2 -0.61 -15.71 -18.23
N LYS A 3 0.58 -15.17 -17.91
CA LYS A 3 0.74 -13.84 -17.28
C LYS A 3 -0.07 -12.73 -17.96
N ARG A 4 -0.03 -12.66 -19.30
CA ARG A 4 -0.79 -11.67 -20.10
C ARG A 4 -2.30 -11.71 -19.82
N LEU A 5 -2.89 -12.91 -19.78
CA LEU A 5 -4.33 -13.06 -19.52
C LEU A 5 -4.70 -12.67 -18.09
N LYS A 6 -3.81 -12.96 -17.13
CA LYS A 6 -4.00 -12.51 -15.74
C LYS A 6 -4.01 -10.98 -15.66
N LEU A 7 -3.03 -10.33 -16.30
CA LEU A 7 -2.94 -8.87 -16.36
C LEU A 7 -4.13 -8.24 -17.10
N GLU A 8 -4.68 -8.88 -18.14
CA GLU A 8 -5.88 -8.37 -18.82
C GLU A 8 -7.08 -8.22 -17.87
N ILE A 9 -7.28 -9.17 -16.95
CA ILE A 9 -8.33 -9.11 -15.92
C ILE A 9 -8.08 -7.95 -14.96
N ILE A 10 -6.85 -7.82 -14.48
CA ILE A 10 -6.47 -6.77 -13.52
C ILE A 10 -6.55 -5.38 -14.17
N ASN A 11 -6.09 -5.26 -15.40
CA ASN A 11 -6.02 -4.00 -16.15
C ASN A 11 -7.40 -3.47 -16.57
N ALA A 12 -8.44 -4.29 -16.50
CA ALA A 12 -9.82 -3.83 -16.62
C ALA A 12 -10.21 -2.86 -15.49
N TRP A 13 -9.57 -2.99 -14.33
CA TRP A 13 -9.77 -2.12 -13.16
C TRP A 13 -8.60 -1.15 -12.95
N TYR A 14 -7.36 -1.62 -13.13
CA TYR A 14 -6.13 -0.89 -12.87
C TYR A 14 -5.19 -0.96 -14.10
N PRO A 15 -5.36 -0.07 -15.09
CA PRO A 15 -4.73 -0.21 -16.43
C PRO A 15 -3.19 -0.18 -16.46
N LYS A 16 -2.55 0.35 -15.43
CA LYS A 16 -1.09 0.44 -15.26
C LYS A 16 -0.56 -0.61 -14.29
N ALA A 17 -1.40 -1.53 -13.82
CA ALA A 17 -0.98 -2.58 -12.91
C ALA A 17 0.02 -3.52 -13.58
N ILE A 18 1.00 -3.95 -12.79
CA ILE A 18 1.97 -4.98 -13.13
C ILE A 18 2.01 -6.02 -12.02
N THR A 19 2.67 -7.15 -12.23
CA THR A 19 2.83 -8.13 -11.15
C THR A 19 3.67 -7.53 -10.02
N THR A 20 3.28 -7.75 -8.76
CA THR A 20 3.99 -7.18 -7.58
C THR A 20 5.48 -7.49 -7.61
N ILE A 21 5.83 -8.72 -8.01
CA ILE A 21 7.23 -9.15 -8.14
C ILE A 21 8.04 -8.32 -9.14
N ASP A 22 7.44 -7.93 -10.28
CA ASP A 22 8.12 -7.12 -11.29
C ASP A 22 8.31 -5.70 -10.78
N SER A 23 7.26 -5.13 -10.15
CA SER A 23 7.30 -3.78 -9.59
C SER A 23 8.41 -3.64 -8.56
N VAL A 24 8.44 -4.55 -7.58
CA VAL A 24 9.43 -4.50 -6.50
C VAL A 24 10.84 -4.78 -7.01
N ASN A 25 11.03 -5.70 -7.97
CA ASN A 25 12.33 -5.90 -8.61
C ASN A 25 12.84 -4.64 -9.32
N LYS A 26 11.98 -3.93 -10.08
CA LYS A 26 12.37 -2.65 -10.70
C LYS A 26 12.76 -1.61 -9.66
N ILE A 27 12.08 -1.55 -8.51
CA ILE A 27 12.42 -0.62 -7.43
C ILE A 27 13.79 -0.97 -6.83
N ILE A 28 14.09 -2.27 -6.63
CA ILE A 28 15.41 -2.70 -6.15
C ILE A 28 16.49 -2.34 -7.18
N ASP A 29 16.24 -2.58 -8.48
CA ASP A 29 17.15 -2.17 -9.55
C ASP A 29 17.39 -0.66 -9.53
N PHE A 30 16.36 0.16 -9.26
CA PHE A 30 16.54 1.60 -9.10
C PHE A 30 17.47 1.94 -7.93
N VAL A 31 17.28 1.29 -6.76
CA VAL A 31 18.16 1.49 -5.60
C VAL A 31 19.61 1.17 -5.94
N GLU A 32 19.85 0.03 -6.58
CA GLU A 32 21.20 -0.43 -6.91
C GLU A 32 21.85 0.42 -8.01
N TYR A 33 21.14 0.72 -9.10
CA TYR A 33 21.74 1.38 -10.27
C TYR A 33 21.66 2.90 -10.27
N LYS A 34 20.66 3.50 -9.60
CA LYS A 34 20.45 4.96 -9.60
C LYS A 34 20.90 5.62 -8.32
N LEU A 35 20.66 4.99 -7.18
CA LEU A 35 21.10 5.51 -5.88
C LEU A 35 22.49 5.01 -5.47
N ASP A 36 23.02 4.01 -6.18
CA ASP A 36 24.32 3.38 -5.90
C ASP A 36 24.40 2.85 -4.46
N LEU A 37 23.32 2.18 -4.02
CA LEU A 37 23.19 1.58 -2.70
C LEU A 37 22.99 0.07 -2.81
N GLU A 38 23.64 -0.68 -1.93
CA GLU A 38 23.30 -2.10 -1.73
C GLU A 38 22.00 -2.24 -0.91
N PRO A 39 21.20 -3.30 -1.12
CA PRO A 39 19.98 -3.53 -0.35
C PRO A 39 20.21 -3.49 1.18
N LYS A 40 21.34 -4.00 1.67
CA LYS A 40 21.67 -3.98 3.10
C LYS A 40 21.89 -2.57 3.70
N GLN A 41 22.00 -1.54 2.86
CA GLN A 41 22.07 -0.13 3.27
C GLN A 41 20.69 0.54 3.34
N VAL A 42 19.63 -0.20 2.98
CA VAL A 42 18.27 0.33 2.94
C VAL A 42 17.41 -0.32 4.02
N MET A 43 16.86 0.52 4.90
CA MET A 43 15.90 0.12 5.93
C MET A 43 14.48 0.22 5.36
N LEU A 44 13.85 -0.93 5.17
CA LEU A 44 12.50 -1.06 4.63
C LEU A 44 11.46 -0.93 5.75
N ALA A 45 10.41 -0.17 5.47
CA ALA A 45 9.15 -0.24 6.19
C ALA A 45 8.01 -0.48 5.20
N ASP A 46 6.99 -1.20 5.68
CA ASP A 46 5.73 -1.32 4.95
C ASP A 46 4.53 -0.81 5.76
N SER A 47 3.64 -0.10 5.07
CA SER A 47 2.32 0.30 5.58
C SER A 47 1.25 -0.32 4.70
N ILE A 48 1.00 -1.60 4.95
CA ILE A 48 0.08 -2.46 4.21
C ILE A 48 -0.92 -3.14 5.16
N CYS A 49 -1.99 -3.70 4.60
CA CYS A 49 -3.05 -4.29 5.40
C CYS A 49 -2.58 -5.54 6.18
N SER A 50 -3.09 -5.72 7.40
CA SER A 50 -2.86 -6.90 8.24
C SER A 50 -3.41 -8.22 7.65
N ASP A 51 -4.19 -8.14 6.57
CA ASP A 51 -4.73 -9.31 5.87
C ASP A 51 -3.60 -10.24 5.39
N ASP A 52 -3.75 -11.55 5.63
CA ASP A 52 -2.72 -12.58 5.40
C ASP A 52 -2.31 -12.66 3.92
N VAL A 53 -3.18 -12.29 3.00
CA VAL A 53 -2.88 -12.30 1.55
C VAL A 53 -1.85 -11.25 1.14
N ASN A 54 -1.59 -10.24 1.97
CA ASN A 54 -0.53 -9.27 1.73
C ASN A 54 0.85 -9.77 2.17
N SER A 55 0.93 -10.89 2.90
CA SER A 55 2.19 -11.59 3.11
C SER A 55 2.70 -12.29 1.82
N ILE A 56 1.83 -12.40 0.81
CA ILE A 56 2.04 -13.19 -0.40
C ILE A 56 2.56 -12.28 -1.53
N GLN A 57 3.88 -12.37 -1.78
CA GLN A 57 4.61 -12.00 -3.03
C GLN A 57 5.52 -10.75 -3.04
N TYR A 58 6.27 -10.49 -1.97
CA TYR A 58 7.55 -9.80 -2.17
C TYR A 58 8.56 -10.74 -2.89
N PRO A 59 9.36 -10.25 -3.86
CA PRO A 59 10.45 -11.03 -4.43
C PRO A 59 11.46 -11.45 -3.35
N ALA A 60 12.16 -12.56 -3.54
CA ALA A 60 13.20 -13.01 -2.60
C ALA A 60 14.25 -11.93 -2.32
N ARG A 61 14.56 -11.07 -3.31
CA ARG A 61 15.48 -9.93 -3.18
C ARG A 61 15.09 -8.93 -2.10
N THR A 62 13.81 -8.82 -1.71
CA THR A 62 13.45 -7.90 -0.60
C THR A 62 13.98 -8.38 0.75
N GLN A 63 14.34 -9.65 0.88
CA GLN A 63 14.95 -10.18 2.11
C GLN A 63 16.37 -9.67 2.33
N GLU A 64 16.96 -9.01 1.33
CA GLU A 64 18.28 -8.38 1.42
C GLU A 64 18.21 -6.97 2.03
N PHE A 65 17.03 -6.33 2.05
CA PHE A 65 16.79 -5.10 2.79
C PHE A 65 16.79 -5.37 4.30
N LEU A 66 17.12 -4.33 5.08
CA LEU A 66 16.91 -4.37 6.53
C LEU A 66 15.42 -4.21 6.85
N GLY A 67 14.89 -4.99 7.81
CA GLY A 67 13.47 -4.96 8.19
C GLY A 67 12.65 -6.11 7.58
N PRO A 68 11.36 -5.93 7.25
CA PRO A 68 10.62 -4.66 7.25
C PRO A 68 10.11 -4.22 8.63
N PHE A 69 10.16 -2.92 8.91
CA PHE A 69 9.40 -2.31 10.00
C PHE A 69 7.92 -2.20 9.60
N LYS A 70 7.00 -2.72 10.42
CA LYS A 70 5.56 -2.74 10.12
C LYS A 70 4.89 -1.46 10.62
N MET A 71 4.47 -0.59 9.70
CA MET A 71 3.76 0.66 10.00
C MET A 71 2.25 0.58 9.83
N GLY A 72 1.78 -0.39 9.04
CA GLY A 72 0.38 -0.53 8.64
C GLY A 72 -0.55 -1.02 9.75
N GLY A 73 -1.72 -1.50 9.31
CA GLY A 73 -2.79 -2.05 10.13
C GLY A 73 -3.99 -2.30 9.24
N LEU A 74 -5.22 -2.15 9.72
CA LEU A 74 -6.39 -2.31 8.85
C LEU A 74 -6.32 -1.44 7.59
N ASP A 75 -6.48 -2.09 6.44
CA ASP A 75 -6.35 -1.54 5.08
C ASP A 75 -5.08 -0.72 4.77
N GLY A 76 -3.99 -0.96 5.52
CA GLY A 76 -2.68 -0.36 5.24
C GLY A 76 -2.49 1.07 5.73
N PHE A 77 -3.43 1.62 6.51
CA PHE A 77 -3.24 2.92 7.14
C PHE A 77 -2.08 2.89 8.16
N PRO A 78 -1.19 3.92 8.19
CA PRO A 78 0.01 3.90 9.00
C PRO A 78 -0.29 4.21 10.48
N PHE A 79 -0.82 3.21 11.19
CA PHE A 79 -1.30 3.34 12.57
C PHE A 79 -0.20 3.49 13.61
N THR A 80 1.05 3.15 13.29
CA THR A 80 2.18 3.36 14.21
C THR A 80 2.51 4.84 14.46
N GLY A 81 2.05 5.72 13.55
CA GLY A 81 2.13 7.17 13.70
C GLY A 81 3.56 7.71 13.81
N LEU A 82 3.70 8.91 14.38
CA LEU A 82 4.98 9.62 14.45
C LEU A 82 6.01 8.87 15.30
N THR A 83 5.58 8.26 16.40
CA THR A 83 6.46 7.45 17.25
C THR A 83 7.01 6.24 16.47
N GLY A 84 6.16 5.55 15.71
CA GLY A 84 6.57 4.45 14.84
C GLY A 84 7.54 4.88 13.75
N MET A 85 7.23 5.98 13.05
CA MET A 85 8.10 6.54 12.01
C MET A 85 9.48 6.94 12.57
N GLY A 86 9.53 7.53 13.78
CA GLY A 86 10.78 7.85 14.46
C GLY A 86 11.59 6.61 14.86
N ALA A 87 10.94 5.56 15.38
CA ALA A 87 11.61 4.30 15.68
C ALA A 87 12.20 3.67 14.41
N PHE A 88 11.41 3.60 13.32
CA PHE A 88 11.88 3.16 12.02
C PHE A 88 13.09 3.95 11.52
N ALA A 89 13.02 5.28 11.55
CA ALA A 89 14.09 6.17 11.10
C ALA A 89 15.39 6.02 11.92
N SER A 90 15.31 5.58 13.19
CA SER A 90 16.48 5.39 14.04
C SER A 90 17.29 4.13 13.74
N HIS A 91 16.75 3.20 12.94
CA HIS A 91 17.39 1.92 12.60
C HIS A 91 18.12 1.93 11.26
N VAL A 92 18.06 3.04 10.51
CA VAL A 92 18.70 3.15 9.19
C VAL A 92 20.22 3.22 9.32
N PRO A 93 21.00 2.55 8.43
CA PRO A 93 22.44 2.73 8.36
C PRO A 93 22.84 4.16 8.00
N ASP A 94 23.98 4.60 8.52
CA ASP A 94 24.62 5.86 8.09
C ASP A 94 24.85 5.84 6.57
N ASP A 95 24.65 6.99 5.92
CA ASP A 95 24.71 7.19 4.45
C ASP A 95 23.78 6.29 3.62
N GLY A 96 22.90 5.51 4.27
CA GLY A 96 21.95 4.61 3.62
C GLY A 96 20.67 5.29 3.17
N ALA A 97 19.59 4.53 3.10
CA ALA A 97 18.25 5.06 2.80
C ALA A 97 17.17 4.42 3.67
N VAL A 98 16.10 5.16 3.92
CA VAL A 98 14.84 4.56 4.32
C VAL A 98 13.97 4.32 3.08
N PHE A 99 13.30 3.18 3.03
CA PHE A 99 12.34 2.85 1.97
C PHE A 99 10.99 2.54 2.60
N ILE A 100 9.97 3.31 2.25
CA ILE A 100 8.60 3.14 2.73
C ILE A 100 7.71 2.69 1.57
N TYR A 101 7.21 1.46 1.65
CA TYR A 101 6.24 0.88 0.72
C TYR A 101 4.84 0.88 1.36
N TYR A 102 3.84 1.48 0.72
CA TYR A 102 2.53 1.68 1.36
C TYR A 102 1.35 1.66 0.41
N GLY A 103 0.19 1.38 0.98
CA GLY A 103 -1.09 1.54 0.30
C GLY A 103 -2.17 0.60 0.83
N PRO A 104 -3.42 0.83 0.39
CA PRO A 104 -4.51 -0.08 0.66
C PRO A 104 -4.40 -1.30 -0.26
N HIS A 105 -5.28 -2.28 -0.03
CA HIS A 105 -5.38 -3.42 -0.92
C HIS A 105 -6.81 -3.73 -1.34
N ILE A 106 -6.94 -4.37 -2.50
CA ILE A 106 -8.22 -4.80 -3.04
C ILE A 106 -8.11 -6.17 -3.70
N GLY A 107 -9.16 -6.96 -3.55
CA GLY A 107 -9.32 -8.26 -4.18
C GLY A 107 -9.88 -8.12 -5.59
N ILE A 108 -9.34 -8.86 -6.54
CA ILE A 108 -9.97 -9.09 -7.84
C ILE A 108 -9.90 -10.59 -8.13
N THR A 109 -11.03 -11.28 -8.18
CA THR A 109 -11.08 -12.71 -8.50
C THR A 109 -10.60 -12.99 -9.93
N LYS A 110 -10.37 -14.27 -10.26
CA LYS A 110 -9.99 -14.68 -11.63
C LYS A 110 -11.09 -14.46 -12.68
N ASP A 111 -12.33 -14.21 -12.25
CA ASP A 111 -13.44 -13.82 -13.13
C ASP A 111 -13.67 -12.29 -13.20
N GLY A 112 -12.83 -11.50 -12.52
CA GLY A 112 -12.83 -10.04 -12.57
C GLY A 112 -13.75 -9.35 -11.55
N THR A 113 -14.31 -10.11 -10.61
CA THR A 113 -15.13 -9.55 -9.51
C THR A 113 -14.25 -8.80 -8.52
N ILE A 114 -14.54 -7.52 -8.32
CA ILE A 114 -13.80 -6.63 -7.43
C ILE A 114 -14.27 -6.75 -5.97
N GLY A 115 -13.33 -6.64 -5.03
CA GLY A 115 -13.59 -6.67 -3.60
C GLY A 115 -13.58 -8.07 -2.96
N GLU A 116 -13.22 -9.10 -3.70
CA GLU A 116 -13.16 -10.45 -3.16
C GLU A 116 -12.11 -11.29 -3.85
N ILE A 117 -11.77 -12.41 -3.22
CA ILE A 117 -10.85 -13.42 -3.73
C ILE A 117 -11.29 -14.80 -3.26
N HIS A 118 -10.85 -15.82 -3.98
CA HIS A 118 -10.91 -17.20 -3.56
C HIS A 118 -9.65 -17.60 -2.77
N ARG A 119 -9.78 -17.58 -1.44
CA ARG A 119 -8.69 -17.93 -0.51
C ARG A 119 -8.47 -19.44 -0.46
N PHE A 120 -7.22 -19.82 -0.23
CA PHE A 120 -6.84 -21.22 -0.08
C PHE A 120 -7.65 -21.90 1.04
N GLY A 121 -8.28 -23.04 0.73
CA GLY A 121 -9.05 -23.82 1.70
C GLY A 121 -10.47 -23.31 2.00
N GLN A 122 -10.97 -22.27 1.31
CA GLN A 122 -12.35 -21.79 1.45
C GLN A 122 -13.25 -22.29 0.32
N SER A 123 -14.52 -22.57 0.62
CA SER A 123 -15.51 -22.99 -0.39
C SER A 123 -16.21 -21.82 -1.08
N LYS A 124 -16.05 -20.60 -0.57
CA LYS A 124 -16.68 -19.37 -1.08
C LYS A 124 -15.65 -18.25 -1.13
N ASN A 125 -15.91 -17.26 -1.96
CA ASN A 125 -15.13 -16.03 -1.99
C ASN A 125 -15.31 -15.27 -0.67
N SER A 126 -14.28 -14.54 -0.26
CA SER A 126 -14.31 -13.69 0.93
C SER A 126 -13.80 -12.28 0.60
N GLY A 127 -14.19 -11.31 1.43
CA GLY A 127 -13.86 -9.89 1.23
C GLY A 127 -12.36 -9.61 1.23
N CYS A 128 -11.95 -8.69 0.37
CA CYS A 128 -10.57 -8.22 0.23
C CYS A 128 -10.58 -6.80 -0.38
N CYS A 129 -10.24 -5.73 0.33
CA CYS A 129 -10.01 -5.65 1.77
C CYS A 129 -11.31 -5.84 2.58
N GLY A 130 -11.25 -6.61 3.67
CA GLY A 130 -12.36 -6.73 4.62
C GLY A 130 -12.72 -5.41 5.32
N ALA A 131 -11.72 -4.60 5.67
CA ALA A 131 -11.94 -3.31 6.33
C ALA A 131 -12.62 -2.30 5.40
N ALA A 132 -12.15 -2.12 4.16
CA ALA A 132 -12.84 -1.26 3.18
C ALA A 132 -14.31 -1.67 2.97
N LYS A 133 -14.59 -2.97 2.83
CA LYS A 133 -15.97 -3.47 2.69
C LYS A 133 -16.81 -3.23 3.93
N GLY A 134 -16.24 -3.44 5.12
CA GLY A 134 -16.92 -3.19 6.39
C GLY A 134 -17.29 -1.72 6.56
N ALA A 135 -16.33 -0.82 6.33
CA ALA A 135 -16.57 0.63 6.37
C ALA A 135 -17.59 1.06 5.32
N LEU A 136 -17.48 0.60 4.07
CA LEU A 136 -18.44 0.93 3.01
C LEU A 136 -19.86 0.44 3.32
N ALA A 137 -20.01 -0.75 3.90
CA ALA A 137 -21.31 -1.28 4.32
C ALA A 137 -21.95 -0.40 5.41
N LYS A 138 -21.17 0.02 6.41
CA LYS A 138 -21.63 0.97 7.44
C LYS A 138 -21.94 2.34 6.87
N LEU A 139 -21.14 2.84 5.92
CA LEU A 139 -21.37 4.11 5.25
C LEU A 139 -22.71 4.09 4.49
N THR A 140 -22.92 3.05 3.68
CA THR A 140 -24.12 2.86 2.84
C THR A 140 -25.39 2.72 3.68
N SER A 141 -25.28 2.13 4.87
CA SER A 141 -26.39 1.96 5.81
C SER A 141 -26.53 3.12 6.81
N ASN A 142 -25.76 4.19 6.64
CA ASN A 142 -25.73 5.37 7.52
C ASN A 142 -25.48 5.02 9.00
N GLN A 143 -24.55 4.08 9.23
CA GLN A 143 -24.16 3.57 10.56
C GLN A 143 -22.83 4.16 11.07
N ILE A 144 -22.18 5.05 10.31
CA ILE A 144 -20.97 5.73 10.75
C ILE A 144 -21.35 7.03 11.48
N THR A 145 -21.00 7.10 12.76
CA THR A 145 -21.11 8.34 13.54
C THR A 145 -19.83 9.14 13.40
N ALA A 146 -19.95 10.40 12.99
CA ALA A 146 -18.81 11.31 12.83
C ALA A 146 -18.02 11.46 14.15
N GLY A 147 -16.70 11.35 14.09
CA GLY A 147 -15.79 11.48 15.23
C GLY A 147 -15.80 10.31 16.21
N ASN A 148 -16.56 9.23 15.95
CA ASN A 148 -16.63 8.09 16.85
C ASN A 148 -15.43 7.16 16.66
N ILE A 149 -14.43 7.27 17.54
CA ILE A 149 -13.26 6.38 17.61
C ILE A 149 -13.18 5.80 19.02
N THR A 150 -13.20 4.47 19.12
CA THR A 150 -13.17 3.76 20.41
C THR A 150 -11.85 3.01 20.57
N GLU A 151 -11.36 2.86 21.81
CA GLU A 151 -10.08 2.18 22.07
C GLU A 151 -10.03 0.75 21.49
N LEU A 152 -11.13 0.01 21.59
CA LEU A 152 -11.18 -1.40 21.20
C LEU A 152 -11.09 -1.61 19.69
N ASP A 153 -11.64 -0.69 18.89
CA ASP A 153 -11.78 -0.84 17.44
C ASP A 153 -11.29 0.40 16.67
N TYR A 154 -10.33 1.12 17.25
CA TYR A 154 -9.90 2.43 16.75
C TYR A 154 -9.40 2.40 15.30
N GLN A 155 -8.79 1.29 14.86
CA GLN A 155 -8.31 1.16 13.48
C GLN A 155 -9.48 1.12 12.50
N MET A 156 -10.48 0.28 12.77
CA MET A 156 -11.67 0.19 11.92
C MET A 156 -12.46 1.50 11.95
N ASN A 157 -12.63 2.10 13.14
CA ASN A 157 -13.27 3.40 13.28
C ASN A 157 -12.53 4.50 12.50
N THR A 158 -11.19 4.45 12.44
CA THR A 158 -10.40 5.40 11.63
C THR A 158 -10.69 5.22 10.14
N ILE A 159 -10.73 3.98 9.64
CA ILE A 159 -11.10 3.72 8.23
C ILE A 159 -12.54 4.18 7.95
N GLU A 160 -13.47 3.98 8.88
CA GLU A 160 -14.84 4.51 8.77
C GLU A 160 -14.86 6.04 8.66
N GLN A 161 -14.07 6.75 9.47
CA GLN A 161 -14.01 8.21 9.39
C GLN A 161 -13.44 8.70 8.05
N ILE A 162 -12.40 8.03 7.52
CA ILE A 162 -11.84 8.34 6.20
C ILE A 162 -12.93 8.25 5.12
N LEU A 163 -13.73 7.19 5.14
CA LEU A 163 -14.82 7.00 4.18
C LEU A 163 -15.98 7.98 4.40
N PHE A 164 -16.25 8.35 5.66
CA PHE A 164 -17.31 9.28 6.01
C PHE A 164 -17.02 10.71 5.54
N GLU A 165 -15.77 11.15 5.59
CA GLU A 165 -15.34 12.47 5.08
C GLU A 165 -15.58 12.61 3.57
N GLU A 166 -15.45 11.52 2.81
CA GLU A 166 -15.62 11.48 1.36
C GLU A 166 -16.93 10.78 0.92
N LYS A 167 -17.94 10.75 1.80
CA LYS A 167 -19.16 9.94 1.60
C LYS A 167 -19.88 10.21 0.27
N ASP A 168 -19.98 11.46 -0.15
CA ASP A 168 -20.75 11.84 -1.33
C ASP A 168 -20.04 11.37 -2.60
N ARG A 169 -18.70 11.46 -2.62
CA ARG A 169 -17.84 10.94 -3.68
C ARG A 169 -17.98 9.42 -3.80
N ILE A 170 -17.93 8.71 -2.68
CA ILE A 170 -18.01 7.24 -2.65
C ILE A 170 -19.40 6.73 -3.07
N LEU A 171 -20.47 7.31 -2.50
CA LEU A 171 -21.84 6.83 -2.74
C LEU A 171 -22.37 7.17 -4.14
N SER A 172 -21.79 8.17 -4.81
CA SER A 172 -22.14 8.55 -6.19
C SER A 172 -21.29 7.84 -7.25
N ALA A 173 -20.22 7.14 -6.87
CA ALA A 173 -19.35 6.43 -7.78
C ALA A 173 -20.04 5.22 -8.43
N SER A 174 -19.66 4.91 -9.68
CA SER A 174 -20.18 3.73 -10.39
C SER A 174 -19.82 2.41 -9.68
N THR A 175 -18.67 2.38 -9.03
CA THR A 175 -18.18 1.25 -8.24
C THR A 175 -17.73 1.77 -6.87
N PRO A 176 -18.64 1.87 -5.88
CA PRO A 176 -18.32 2.48 -4.58
C PRO A 176 -17.14 1.85 -3.84
N LEU A 177 -16.92 0.54 -4.00
CA LEU A 177 -15.78 -0.13 -3.36
C LEU A 177 -14.44 0.25 -4.01
N PHE A 178 -14.40 0.40 -5.33
CA PHE A 178 -13.22 0.91 -6.03
C PHE A 178 -12.90 2.32 -5.54
N GLU A 179 -13.93 3.18 -5.48
CA GLU A 179 -13.77 4.56 -5.01
C GLU A 179 -13.31 4.64 -3.55
N ALA A 180 -13.87 3.79 -2.67
CA ALA A 180 -13.45 3.70 -1.28
C ALA A 180 -11.96 3.32 -1.16
N THR A 181 -11.46 2.38 -1.98
CA THR A 181 -10.04 2.04 -2.01
C THR A 181 -9.17 3.21 -2.46
N GLU A 182 -9.59 3.98 -3.47
CA GLU A 182 -8.85 5.17 -3.91
C GLU A 182 -8.83 6.28 -2.85
N VAL A 183 -9.97 6.53 -2.17
CA VAL A 183 -10.06 7.46 -1.03
C VAL A 183 -9.11 7.04 0.10
N ILE A 184 -9.06 5.75 0.44
CA ILE A 184 -8.14 5.24 1.45
C ILE A 184 -6.69 5.42 1.00
N TYR A 185 -6.36 5.17 -0.27
CA TYR A 185 -5.02 5.42 -0.79
C TYR A 185 -4.59 6.88 -0.62
N GLU A 186 -5.45 7.83 -0.96
CA GLU A 186 -5.20 9.27 -0.79
C GLU A 186 -4.98 9.62 0.70
N ALA A 187 -5.77 9.04 1.60
CA ALA A 187 -5.61 9.25 3.04
C ALA A 187 -4.29 8.67 3.58
N ILE A 188 -3.89 7.48 3.12
CA ILE A 188 -2.60 6.86 3.46
C ILE A 188 -1.45 7.71 2.93
N ASP A 189 -1.49 8.09 1.66
CA ASP A 189 -0.45 8.89 1.01
C ASP A 189 -0.25 10.23 1.70
N LYS A 190 -1.34 10.92 2.04
CA LYS A 190 -1.31 12.16 2.82
C LYS A 190 -0.66 11.93 4.19
N ARG A 191 -1.05 10.87 4.91
CA ARG A 191 -0.50 10.58 6.24
C ARG A 191 0.99 10.20 6.18
N ILE A 192 1.41 9.40 5.20
CA ILE A 192 2.84 9.05 5.03
C ILE A 192 3.68 10.30 4.76
N ASN A 193 3.22 11.20 3.87
CA ASN A 193 3.94 12.46 3.63
C ASN A 193 4.03 13.33 4.89
N GLU A 194 2.95 13.44 5.66
CA GLU A 194 2.96 14.17 6.94
C GLU A 194 3.98 13.56 7.94
N LEU A 195 4.02 12.23 8.04
CA LEU A 195 4.97 11.53 8.91
C LEU A 195 6.42 11.75 8.46
N VAL A 196 6.68 11.73 7.15
CA VAL A 196 8.00 11.98 6.56
C VAL A 196 8.46 13.41 6.86
N GLU A 197 7.60 14.40 6.66
CA GLU A 197 7.93 15.81 6.94
C GLU A 197 8.23 16.08 8.41
N LYS A 198 7.59 15.34 9.32
CA LYS A 198 7.74 15.51 10.77
C LYS A 198 8.85 14.66 11.38
N THR A 199 9.50 13.80 10.61
CA THR A 199 10.53 12.87 11.11
C THR A 199 11.92 13.34 10.71
N LYS A 200 12.89 13.16 11.62
CA LYS A 200 14.32 13.34 11.33
C LYS A 200 14.93 12.00 10.95
N TYR A 201 15.74 12.00 9.90
CA TYR A 201 16.39 10.82 9.36
C TYR A 201 17.91 10.99 9.41
N ASN A 202 18.61 9.93 9.78
CA ASN A 202 20.08 9.87 9.78
C ASN A 202 20.58 9.06 8.58
N CYS A 203 20.11 9.39 7.38
CA CYS A 203 20.45 8.68 6.15
C CYS A 203 20.52 9.66 4.98
N LYS A 204 20.88 9.19 3.80
CA LYS A 204 21.02 10.01 2.60
C LYS A 204 19.70 10.20 1.87
N TYR A 205 18.89 9.14 1.78
CA TYR A 205 17.65 9.16 0.99
C TYR A 205 16.41 8.69 1.78
N VAL A 206 15.27 9.33 1.48
CA VAL A 206 13.94 8.81 1.79
C VAL A 206 13.28 8.37 0.48
N ILE A 207 12.96 7.09 0.36
CA ILE A 207 12.32 6.49 -0.80
C ILE A 207 10.87 6.20 -0.44
N LEU A 208 9.93 6.75 -1.21
CA LEU A 208 8.49 6.57 -1.01
C LEU A 208 7.88 5.86 -2.20
N VAL A 209 7.26 4.70 -1.97
CA VAL A 209 6.48 3.98 -2.98
C VAL A 209 5.07 3.75 -2.47
N GLY A 210 4.14 4.55 -3.01
CA GLY A 210 2.72 4.42 -2.74
C GLY A 210 2.05 3.66 -3.88
N ALA A 211 1.24 2.65 -3.58
CA ALA A 211 0.61 1.83 -4.60
C ALA A 211 -0.78 1.32 -4.17
N ILE A 212 -1.60 0.93 -5.14
CA ILE A 212 -2.73 0.04 -4.86
C ILE A 212 -2.21 -1.39 -4.90
N LEU A 213 -2.34 -2.13 -3.81
CA LEU A 213 -2.03 -3.56 -3.76
C LEU A 213 -3.25 -4.34 -4.27
N ILE A 214 -3.05 -5.24 -5.21
CA ILE A 214 -4.15 -5.97 -5.83
C ILE A 214 -3.90 -7.46 -5.63
N ASN A 215 -4.66 -8.07 -4.72
CA ASN A 215 -4.61 -9.50 -4.50
C ASN A 215 -5.65 -10.18 -5.39
N SER A 216 -5.32 -11.37 -5.87
CA SER A 216 -6.25 -12.17 -6.67
C SER A 216 -6.36 -13.57 -6.11
N ASP A 217 -7.14 -14.42 -6.77
CA ASP A 217 -7.29 -15.82 -6.40
C ASP A 217 -5.93 -16.51 -6.26
N THR A 218 -5.87 -17.57 -5.46
CA THR A 218 -4.62 -18.27 -5.12
C THR A 218 -3.78 -18.64 -6.36
N ASP A 219 -4.40 -18.95 -7.50
CA ASP A 219 -3.75 -19.31 -8.76
C ASP A 219 -3.44 -18.13 -9.71
N MET A 220 -3.94 -16.94 -9.39
CA MET A 220 -3.72 -15.70 -10.14
C MET A 220 -2.46 -14.98 -9.67
N GLY A 221 -2.29 -14.81 -8.36
CA GLY A 221 -1.15 -14.13 -7.76
C GLY A 221 -1.47 -12.67 -7.38
N SER A 222 -0.43 -11.86 -7.22
CA SER A 222 -0.51 -10.49 -6.71
C SER A 222 0.01 -9.48 -7.75
N PHE A 223 -0.67 -8.35 -7.79
CA PHE A 223 -0.43 -7.25 -8.70
C PHE A 223 -0.37 -5.95 -7.92
N THR A 224 0.12 -4.91 -8.58
CA THR A 224 0.17 -3.59 -7.99
C THR A 224 0.14 -2.52 -9.06
N GLU A 225 -0.54 -1.42 -8.76
CA GLU A 225 -0.50 -0.21 -9.55
C GLU A 225 0.18 0.89 -8.73
N VAL A 226 1.42 1.23 -9.09
CA VAL A 226 2.19 2.23 -8.37
C VAL A 226 1.69 3.63 -8.72
N ARG A 227 1.40 4.41 -7.68
CA ARG A 227 0.81 5.75 -7.71
C ARG A 227 1.83 6.83 -7.35
N ARG A 228 2.80 6.50 -6.49
CA ARG A 228 3.95 7.35 -6.14
C ARG A 228 5.24 6.53 -6.20
N PHE A 229 6.28 7.12 -6.77
CA PHE A 229 7.65 6.68 -6.58
C PHE A 229 8.51 7.95 -6.45
N ASP A 230 8.72 8.41 -5.23
CA ASP A 230 9.51 9.60 -4.94
C ASP A 230 10.82 9.22 -4.26
N VAL A 231 11.89 9.94 -4.59
CA VAL A 231 13.15 9.92 -3.84
C VAL A 231 13.43 11.32 -3.33
N ILE A 232 13.68 11.43 -2.03
CA ILE A 232 14.08 12.68 -1.38
C ILE A 232 15.55 12.53 -0.98
N ASP A 233 16.41 13.36 -1.54
CA ASP A 233 17.80 13.49 -1.11
C ASP A 233 17.84 14.46 0.08
N LEU A 234 18.24 13.97 1.25
CA LEU A 234 18.23 14.75 2.49
C LEU A 234 19.38 15.76 2.56
N THR A 235 20.41 15.60 1.73
CA THR A 235 21.53 16.54 1.61
C THR A 235 21.12 17.77 0.80
N THR A 236 20.51 17.54 -0.37
CA THR A 236 20.12 18.62 -1.29
C THR A 236 18.70 19.13 -1.05
N LYS A 237 17.88 18.35 -0.33
CA LYS A 237 16.43 18.54 -0.15
C LYS A 237 15.64 18.42 -1.46
N ALA A 238 16.25 17.91 -2.52
CA ALA A 238 15.54 17.64 -3.77
C ALA A 238 14.59 16.46 -3.59
N ARG A 239 13.36 16.60 -4.10
CA ARG A 239 12.40 15.50 -4.24
C ARG A 239 12.17 15.24 -5.72
N GLU A 240 12.45 14.01 -6.14
CA GLU A 240 12.35 13.58 -7.54
C GLU A 240 11.25 12.54 -7.70
N ASN A 241 10.39 12.72 -8.71
CA ASN A 241 9.40 11.74 -9.11
C ASN A 241 10.02 10.77 -10.13
N ASN A 242 10.00 9.48 -9.78
CA ASN A 242 10.61 8.38 -10.51
C ASN A 242 9.57 7.37 -11.04
N LEU A 243 8.28 7.74 -11.11
CA LEU A 243 7.21 6.84 -11.60
C LEU A 243 7.48 6.32 -13.02
N SER A 244 8.10 7.13 -13.86
CA SER A 244 8.46 6.72 -15.23
C SER A 244 9.44 5.54 -15.27
N PHE A 245 10.20 5.30 -14.21
CA PHE A 245 11.09 4.14 -14.11
C PHE A 245 10.32 2.80 -14.06
N LEU A 246 9.06 2.84 -13.61
CA LEU A 246 8.21 1.66 -13.50
C LEU A 246 7.38 1.40 -14.76
N ALA A 247 7.31 2.37 -15.68
CA ALA A 247 6.64 2.21 -16.95
C ALA A 247 7.19 0.99 -17.71
N ILE A 248 6.29 0.31 -18.42
CA ILE A 248 6.61 -0.79 -19.35
C ILE A 248 6.78 -0.17 -20.74
#